data_AF-X1UDG4-F1
#
_entry.id   AF-X1UDG4-F1
#
_cell.length_a   1.000
_cell.length_b   1.000
_cell.length_c   1.000
_cell.angle_alpha   90.00
_cell.angle_beta   90.00
_cell.angle_gamma   90.00
#
_symmetry.space_group_name_H-M   'P 1'
#
loop_
_entity.id
_entity.type
_entity.pdbx_description
1 polymer ?
#
loop_
_entity_poly.entity_id
_entity_poly.type
_entity_poly.pdbx_seq_one_letter_code
_entity_poly.pdbx_strand_id
1 'polypeptide(L)'
;VSTKDMWRSTASDPAPAITFVLDRLYKLHQIHVWNHNSGSESIVGFGMKDALIEYSVDGETWMELGIVTIPQANGYSNDLGADVDLGGILAQQVRLTKVANYSAYGLLQVGLAEVQFMMIPTFARDPQPADGDLIDGAEVELAWRAGREAVSHDIYLGTDANDLTFVDTTTEASYSASFDLAGTYYWLVNEVNDAEIPTTWQGDIWSFSTREYLVVDDFESYDSAENRIWYAWKDGLGYGMQDVPPYYAGNGT
;
A
#
# COMPACT_ATOMS: atom_id res chain seq x y z
N VAL A 1 -28.00 -11.96 -3.50
CA VAL A 1 -26.65 -12.48 -3.84
C VAL A 1 -26.81 -13.95 -4.23
N SER A 2 -26.06 -14.46 -5.21
CA SER A 2 -26.13 -15.88 -5.58
C SER A 2 -25.44 -16.72 -4.50
N THR A 3 -26.01 -17.88 -4.16
CA THR A 3 -25.40 -18.79 -3.16
C THR A 3 -24.08 -19.41 -3.61
N LYS A 4 -23.73 -19.30 -4.89
CA LYS A 4 -22.43 -19.73 -5.43
C LYS A 4 -21.28 -18.80 -5.06
N ASP A 5 -21.60 -17.56 -4.66
CA ASP A 5 -20.61 -16.53 -4.36
C ASP A 5 -20.30 -16.45 -2.85
N MET A 6 -20.90 -17.33 -2.05
CA MET A 6 -20.75 -17.35 -0.59
C MET A 6 -19.99 -18.59 -0.14
N TRP A 7 -19.11 -18.41 0.84
CA TRP A 7 -18.48 -19.54 1.50
C TRP A 7 -19.50 -20.27 2.38
N ARG A 8 -19.43 -21.61 2.38
CA ARG A 8 -20.20 -22.46 3.28
C ARG A 8 -19.38 -23.70 3.64
N SER A 9 -19.35 -24.03 4.93
CA SER A 9 -18.66 -25.20 5.43
C SER A 9 -19.32 -26.51 5.02
N THR A 10 -18.56 -27.60 5.14
CA THR A 10 -19.07 -28.95 4.90
C THR A 10 -20.06 -29.36 6.00
N ALA A 11 -21.06 -30.17 5.65
CA ALA A 11 -22.14 -30.55 6.57
C ALA A 11 -21.69 -31.43 7.75
N SER A 12 -20.58 -32.15 7.59
CA SER A 12 -20.05 -33.07 8.59
C SER A 12 -18.99 -32.46 9.50
N ASP A 13 -18.60 -31.20 9.29
CA ASP A 13 -17.57 -30.55 10.08
C ASP A 13 -18.12 -30.18 11.47
N PRO A 14 -17.59 -30.78 12.56
CA PRO A 14 -18.07 -30.51 13.91
C PRO A 14 -17.69 -29.11 14.40
N ALA A 15 -16.58 -28.55 13.90
CA ALA A 15 -16.05 -27.26 14.31
C ALA A 15 -15.61 -26.42 13.09
N PRO A 16 -16.57 -26.00 12.23
CA PRO A 16 -16.25 -25.23 11.04
C PRO A 16 -15.48 -23.96 11.36
N ALA A 17 -14.39 -23.76 10.63
CA ALA A 17 -13.60 -22.54 10.69
C ALA A 17 -13.20 -22.10 9.29
N ILE A 18 -12.95 -20.80 9.14
CA ILE A 18 -12.30 -20.21 7.98
C ILE A 18 -11.07 -19.43 8.45
N THR A 19 -9.95 -19.65 7.79
CA THR A 19 -8.69 -18.95 8.05
C THR A 19 -8.36 -18.05 6.86
N PHE A 20 -8.13 -16.79 7.15
CA PHE A 20 -7.64 -15.78 6.23
C PHE A 20 -6.14 -15.63 6.44
N VAL A 21 -5.37 -15.73 5.35
CA VAL A 21 -3.92 -15.52 5.35
C VAL A 21 -3.65 -14.26 4.53
N LEU A 22 -3.11 -13.24 5.18
CA LEU A 22 -2.74 -11.97 4.58
C LEU A 22 -1.32 -12.07 4.01
N ASP A 23 -1.02 -11.21 3.04
CA ASP A 23 0.28 -11.11 2.38
C ASP A 23 1.39 -10.63 3.31
N ARG A 24 1.05 -9.85 4.33
CA ARG A 24 1.96 -9.39 5.38
C ARG A 24 1.30 -9.28 6.75
N LEU A 25 2.11 -8.95 7.73
CA LEU A 25 1.63 -8.55 9.05
C LEU A 25 0.92 -7.20 8.96
N TYR A 26 -0.26 -7.08 9.56
CA TYR A 26 -1.00 -5.82 9.68
C TYR A 26 -1.41 -5.53 11.12
N LYS A 27 -1.59 -4.25 11.44
CA LYS A 27 -2.32 -3.78 12.64
C LYS A 27 -3.81 -3.65 12.29
N LEU A 28 -4.59 -4.69 12.57
CA LEU A 28 -6.01 -4.78 12.21
C LEU A 28 -6.88 -4.21 13.33
N HIS A 29 -7.73 -3.23 13.02
CA HIS A 29 -8.60 -2.63 14.02
C HIS A 29 -10.07 -3.02 13.88
N GLN A 30 -10.50 -3.54 12.73
CA GLN A 30 -11.89 -3.94 12.53
C GLN A 30 -12.00 -5.01 11.44
N ILE A 31 -12.99 -5.89 11.57
CA ILE A 31 -13.53 -6.67 10.46
C ILE A 31 -14.95 -6.20 10.18
N HIS A 32 -15.26 -6.05 8.91
CA HIS A 32 -16.63 -5.90 8.44
C HIS A 32 -17.07 -7.23 7.82
N VAL A 33 -18.17 -7.80 8.31
CA VAL A 33 -18.65 -9.13 7.93
C VAL A 33 -20.04 -9.04 7.32
N TRP A 34 -20.17 -9.50 6.08
CA TRP A 34 -21.45 -9.87 5.49
C TRP A 34 -21.69 -11.36 5.72
N ASN A 35 -22.68 -11.67 6.53
CA ASN A 35 -23.00 -13.04 6.89
C ASN A 35 -23.61 -13.81 5.70
N HIS A 36 -23.78 -15.13 5.82
CA HIS A 36 -24.42 -15.91 4.76
C HIS A 36 -25.82 -15.34 4.45
N ASN A 37 -25.97 -14.80 3.24
CA ASN A 37 -27.09 -13.95 2.87
C ASN A 37 -27.89 -14.56 1.71
N SER A 38 -28.55 -15.69 1.99
CA SER A 38 -29.49 -16.33 1.07
C SER A 38 -30.94 -15.97 1.44
N GLY A 39 -31.85 -16.02 0.47
CA GLY A 39 -33.28 -15.84 0.77
C GLY A 39 -33.87 -16.89 1.73
N SER A 40 -33.16 -18.00 1.95
CA SER A 40 -33.50 -19.03 2.94
C SER A 40 -32.85 -18.81 4.31
N GLU A 41 -32.09 -17.74 4.51
CA GLU A 41 -31.29 -17.52 5.73
C GLU A 41 -32.17 -17.47 6.98
N SER A 42 -33.28 -16.73 6.92
CA SER A 42 -34.26 -16.64 8.02
C SER A 42 -34.98 -17.94 8.34
N ILE A 43 -34.90 -18.93 7.44
CA ILE A 43 -35.54 -20.25 7.61
C ILE A 43 -34.50 -21.26 8.09
N VAL A 44 -33.39 -21.40 7.37
CA VAL A 44 -32.40 -22.47 7.58
C VAL A 44 -31.30 -22.07 8.57
N GLY A 45 -30.88 -20.80 8.57
CA GLY A 45 -29.91 -20.25 9.50
C GLY A 45 -28.47 -20.72 9.28
N PHE A 46 -27.93 -20.54 8.06
CA PHE A 46 -26.54 -20.91 7.79
C PHE A 46 -25.53 -19.84 8.25
N GLY A 47 -25.98 -18.65 8.60
CA GLY A 47 -25.11 -17.57 9.06
C GLY A 47 -24.39 -17.93 10.36
N MET A 48 -23.15 -17.48 10.48
CA MET A 48 -22.37 -17.56 11.71
C MET A 48 -23.01 -16.63 12.74
N LYS A 49 -23.38 -17.15 13.90
CA LYS A 49 -23.97 -16.35 14.99
C LYS A 49 -22.89 -15.96 15.97
N ASP A 50 -22.32 -16.93 16.65
CA ASP A 50 -21.22 -16.69 17.60
C ASP A 50 -19.95 -17.27 16.99
N ALA A 51 -18.92 -16.44 16.89
CA ALA A 51 -17.65 -16.74 16.26
C ALA A 51 -16.52 -16.52 17.26
N LEU A 52 -15.67 -17.52 17.45
CA LEU A 52 -14.39 -17.34 18.13
C LEU A 52 -13.42 -16.72 17.13
N ILE A 53 -12.89 -15.54 17.46
CA ILE A 53 -11.83 -14.89 16.69
C ILE A 53 -10.49 -15.28 17.28
N GLU A 54 -9.66 -15.90 16.45
CA GLU A 54 -8.27 -16.21 16.76
C GLU A 54 -7.38 -15.53 15.73
N TYR A 55 -6.18 -15.15 16.12
CA TYR A 55 -5.23 -14.47 15.25
C TYR A 55 -3.80 -14.92 15.51
N SER A 56 -2.97 -14.78 14.49
CA SER A 56 -1.57 -15.20 14.55
C SER A 56 -0.69 -14.30 13.69
N VAL A 57 0.55 -14.13 14.16
CA VAL A 57 1.61 -13.40 13.45
C VAL A 57 2.46 -14.33 12.57
N ASP A 58 2.45 -15.65 12.86
CA ASP A 58 3.35 -16.66 12.25
C ASP A 58 2.60 -17.88 11.68
N GLY A 59 1.31 -18.05 12.00
CA GLY A 59 0.50 -19.21 11.64
C GLY A 59 0.68 -20.43 12.56
N GLU A 60 1.65 -20.38 13.48
CA GLU A 60 2.00 -21.46 14.39
C GLU A 60 1.40 -21.21 15.78
N THR A 61 1.59 -20.00 16.30
CA THR A 61 1.11 -19.56 17.61
C THR A 61 -0.16 -18.74 17.44
N TRP A 62 -1.26 -19.22 18.01
CA TRP A 62 -2.57 -18.58 17.91
C TRP A 62 -2.95 -17.92 19.23
N MET A 63 -3.41 -16.67 19.14
CA MET A 63 -3.99 -15.90 20.23
C MET A 63 -5.51 -15.86 20.07
N GLU A 64 -6.22 -15.90 21.19
CA GLU A 64 -7.68 -15.75 21.22
C GLU A 64 -8.03 -14.28 21.49
N LEU A 65 -8.77 -13.65 20.58
CA LEU A 65 -9.37 -12.33 20.84
C LEU A 65 -10.65 -12.48 21.67
N GLY A 66 -11.44 -13.50 21.37
CA GLY A 66 -12.66 -13.86 22.09
C GLY A 66 -13.83 -14.19 21.17
N ILE A 67 -15.00 -14.40 21.78
CA ILE A 67 -16.22 -14.74 21.07
C ILE A 67 -16.99 -13.46 20.74
N VAL A 68 -17.39 -13.31 19.48
CA VAL A 68 -18.20 -12.19 18.98
C VAL A 68 -19.51 -12.71 18.40
N THR A 69 -20.57 -11.91 18.53
CA THR A 69 -21.85 -12.21 17.88
C THR A 69 -21.97 -11.43 16.58
N ILE A 70 -22.10 -12.13 15.46
CA ILE A 70 -22.32 -11.59 14.12
C ILE A 70 -23.82 -11.67 13.83
N PRO A 71 -24.50 -10.55 13.53
CA PRO A 71 -25.92 -10.53 13.21
C PRO A 71 -26.29 -11.45 12.04
N GLN A 72 -27.52 -11.99 12.09
CA GLN A 72 -28.07 -12.75 10.98
C GLN A 72 -28.32 -11.83 9.79
N ALA A 73 -27.91 -12.26 8.60
CA ALA A 73 -28.21 -11.51 7.38
C ALA A 73 -29.71 -11.51 7.08
N ASN A 74 -30.19 -10.44 6.45
CA ASN A 74 -31.62 -10.25 6.19
C ASN A 74 -32.16 -11.06 4.98
N GLY A 75 -31.31 -11.68 4.18
CA GLY A 75 -31.67 -12.46 2.99
C GLY A 75 -31.76 -11.66 1.68
N TYR A 76 -31.50 -10.35 1.72
CA TYR A 76 -31.66 -9.41 0.61
C TYR A 76 -30.35 -8.72 0.23
N SER A 77 -30.29 -8.12 -0.96
CA SER A 77 -29.07 -7.46 -1.48
C SER A 77 -28.70 -6.16 -0.76
N ASN A 78 -29.55 -5.66 0.14
CA ASN A 78 -29.33 -4.44 0.92
C ASN A 78 -28.86 -4.74 2.35
N ASP A 79 -28.44 -5.97 2.64
CA ASP A 79 -27.79 -6.29 3.90
C ASP A 79 -26.51 -5.45 4.07
N LEU A 80 -26.39 -4.79 5.22
CA LEU A 80 -25.30 -3.86 5.49
C LEU A 80 -24.09 -4.54 6.14
N GLY A 81 -24.17 -5.83 6.46
CA GLY A 81 -23.15 -6.50 7.25
C GLY A 81 -23.07 -5.97 8.68
N ALA A 82 -21.98 -6.31 9.36
CA ALA A 82 -21.71 -5.87 10.72
C ALA A 82 -20.23 -5.65 10.96
N ASP A 83 -19.93 -4.61 11.73
CA ASP A 83 -18.58 -4.31 12.20
C ASP A 83 -18.28 -5.08 13.49
N VAL A 84 -17.08 -5.64 13.55
CA VAL A 84 -16.51 -6.22 14.75
C VAL A 84 -15.16 -5.55 14.99
N ASP A 85 -15.04 -4.93 16.16
CA ASP A 85 -13.80 -4.31 16.61
C ASP A 85 -12.74 -5.38 16.91
N LEU A 86 -11.55 -5.20 16.35
CA LEU A 86 -10.40 -6.05 16.60
C LEU A 86 -9.40 -5.42 17.59
N GLY A 87 -9.60 -4.17 18.01
CA GLY A 87 -8.75 -3.54 19.03
C GLY A 87 -7.30 -3.27 18.60
N GLY A 88 -6.99 -3.31 17.30
CA GLY A 88 -5.64 -3.03 16.78
C GLY A 88 -4.66 -4.20 16.91
N ILE A 89 -5.14 -5.45 16.87
CA ILE A 89 -4.28 -6.64 16.91
C ILE A 89 -3.25 -6.66 15.78
N LEU A 90 -2.10 -7.26 16.05
CA LEU A 90 -1.10 -7.61 15.04
C LEU A 90 -1.43 -9.00 14.49
N ALA A 91 -1.73 -9.10 13.20
CA ALA A 91 -2.09 -10.36 12.58
C ALA A 91 -1.64 -10.43 11.11
N GLN A 92 -1.04 -11.56 10.75
CA GLN A 92 -0.95 -12.01 9.35
C GLN A 92 -2.05 -13.03 9.06
N GLN A 93 -2.53 -13.75 10.08
CA GLN A 93 -3.61 -14.71 9.93
C GLN A 93 -4.72 -14.44 10.92
N VAL A 94 -5.96 -14.58 10.45
CA VAL A 94 -7.17 -14.48 11.28
C VAL A 94 -8.03 -15.70 11.01
N ARG A 95 -8.52 -16.34 12.07
CA ARG A 95 -9.42 -17.49 11.99
C ARG A 95 -10.73 -17.17 12.68
N LEU A 96 -11.84 -17.44 11.98
CA LEU A 96 -13.19 -17.39 12.53
C LEU A 96 -13.68 -18.82 12.72
N THR A 97 -13.78 -19.26 13.97
CA THR A 97 -14.26 -20.60 14.33
C THR A 97 -15.70 -20.52 14.81
N LYS A 98 -16.60 -21.30 14.22
CA LYS A 98 -18.02 -21.33 14.58
C LYS A 98 -18.19 -21.83 16.02
N VAL A 99 -18.75 -20.98 16.87
CA VAL A 99 -19.31 -21.35 18.18
C VAL A 99 -20.80 -21.66 18.05
N ALA A 100 -21.55 -20.82 17.34
CA ALA A 100 -22.97 -21.02 17.06
C ALA A 100 -23.35 -20.53 15.65
N ASN A 101 -24.47 -21.04 15.13
CA ASN A 101 -25.14 -20.53 13.93
C ASN A 101 -26.60 -20.19 14.26
N TYR A 102 -27.32 -19.64 13.27
CA TYR A 102 -28.74 -19.29 13.42
C TYR A 102 -29.71 -20.45 13.17
N SER A 103 -29.22 -21.68 12.94
CA SER A 103 -30.07 -22.80 12.52
C SER A 103 -30.93 -23.34 13.66
N ALA A 104 -32.26 -23.27 13.49
CA ALA A 104 -33.21 -23.90 14.40
C ALA A 104 -33.27 -25.43 14.25
N TYR A 105 -32.60 -26.00 13.25
CA TYR A 105 -32.64 -27.43 12.90
C TYR A 105 -31.43 -28.22 13.41
N GLY A 106 -30.56 -27.59 14.21
CA GLY A 106 -29.35 -28.25 14.73
C GLY A 106 -28.29 -28.55 13.66
N LEU A 107 -28.30 -27.80 12.55
CA LEU A 107 -27.27 -27.92 11.53
C LEU A 107 -25.91 -27.48 12.10
N LEU A 108 -24.84 -28.15 11.68
CA LEU A 108 -23.48 -27.76 12.08
C LEU A 108 -22.85 -26.75 11.12
N GLN A 109 -23.41 -26.61 9.92
CA GLN A 109 -22.87 -25.77 8.85
C GLN A 109 -22.91 -24.30 9.21
N VAL A 110 -21.95 -23.58 8.65
CA VAL A 110 -21.91 -22.13 8.70
C VAL A 110 -21.49 -21.60 7.34
N GLY A 111 -21.86 -20.37 7.02
CA GLY A 111 -21.38 -19.67 5.85
C GLY A 111 -21.18 -18.19 6.10
N LEU A 112 -20.47 -17.55 5.19
CA LEU A 112 -20.23 -16.11 5.14
C LEU A 112 -20.33 -15.67 3.67
N ALA A 113 -20.82 -14.47 3.44
CA ALA A 113 -20.87 -13.90 2.10
C ALA A 113 -19.55 -13.20 1.77
N GLU A 114 -19.10 -12.31 2.65
CA GLU A 114 -17.89 -11.50 2.44
C GLU A 114 -17.31 -11.08 3.78
N VAL A 115 -15.99 -10.93 3.84
CA VAL A 115 -15.26 -10.43 5.00
C VAL A 115 -14.25 -9.41 4.50
N GLN A 116 -14.27 -8.22 5.08
CA GLN A 116 -13.33 -7.14 4.80
C GLN A 116 -12.56 -6.80 6.06
N PHE A 117 -11.24 -6.74 5.95
CA PHE A 117 -10.35 -6.33 7.04
C PHE A 117 -10.00 -4.85 6.92
N MET A 118 -10.10 -4.12 8.02
CA MET A 118 -9.69 -2.73 8.13
C MET A 118 -8.43 -2.64 9.00
N MET A 119 -7.42 -1.97 8.45
CA MET A 119 -6.11 -1.85 9.06
C MET A 119 -5.76 -0.40 9.39
N ILE A 120 -4.87 -0.24 10.38
CA ILE A 120 -4.16 1.01 10.60
C ILE A 120 -2.93 0.99 9.68
N PRO A 121 -2.76 1.97 8.75
CA PRO A 121 -1.63 1.97 7.83
C PRO A 121 -0.37 2.38 8.58
N THR A 122 0.40 1.41 9.05
CA THR A 122 1.61 1.60 9.87
C THR A 122 2.91 1.61 9.06
N PHE A 123 2.86 1.29 7.77
CA PHE A 123 4.01 1.27 6.87
C PHE A 123 3.91 2.36 5.80
N ALA A 124 5.04 2.69 5.19
CA ALA A 124 5.16 3.69 4.13
C ALA A 124 4.38 3.26 2.89
N ARG A 125 3.69 4.20 2.24
CA ARG A 125 2.82 3.92 1.08
C ARG A 125 2.72 5.12 0.15
N ASP A 126 2.02 4.99 -0.97
CA ASP A 126 1.81 6.05 -1.96
C ASP A 126 3.15 6.72 -2.39
N PRO A 127 4.14 5.94 -2.92
CA PRO A 127 5.47 6.45 -3.24
C PRO A 127 5.48 7.44 -4.40
N GLN A 128 6.46 8.34 -4.39
CA GLN A 128 6.84 9.25 -5.46
C GLN A 128 8.38 9.20 -5.59
N PRO A 129 8.96 8.88 -6.75
CA PRO A 129 8.32 8.35 -7.95
C PRO A 129 7.36 7.19 -7.67
N ALA A 130 6.28 7.11 -8.44
CA ALA A 130 5.40 5.95 -8.35
C ALA A 130 6.15 4.70 -8.81
N ASP A 131 5.71 3.53 -8.34
CA ASP A 131 6.38 2.28 -8.68
C ASP A 131 6.39 2.05 -10.20
N GLY A 132 7.59 1.87 -10.75
CA GLY A 132 7.84 1.69 -12.19
C GLY A 132 7.99 2.98 -12.99
N ASP A 133 8.01 4.16 -12.36
CA ASP A 133 8.14 5.44 -13.06
C ASP A 133 9.48 5.59 -13.80
N LEU A 134 9.47 6.39 -14.87
CA LEU A 134 10.65 6.79 -15.62
C LEU A 134 10.93 8.29 -15.41
N ILE A 135 12.07 8.60 -14.80
CA ILE A 135 12.43 9.94 -14.33
C ILE A 135 13.41 10.63 -15.27
N ASP A 136 13.14 11.92 -15.49
CA ASP A 136 14.03 12.87 -16.15
C ASP A 136 14.97 13.51 -15.13
N GLY A 137 16.15 12.93 -14.96
CA GLY A 137 17.19 13.54 -14.15
C GLY A 137 18.04 12.52 -13.43
N ALA A 138 19.16 13.02 -12.92
CA ALA A 138 19.96 12.30 -11.93
C ALA A 138 19.50 12.64 -10.50
N GLU A 139 19.04 13.87 -10.26
CA GLU A 139 18.54 14.29 -8.95
C GLU A 139 17.07 13.87 -8.82
N VAL A 140 16.78 12.97 -7.88
CA VAL A 140 15.43 12.44 -7.66
C VAL A 140 15.07 12.64 -6.19
N GLU A 141 13.92 13.25 -5.95
CA GLU A 141 13.29 13.29 -4.63
C GLU A 141 12.40 12.07 -4.48
N LEU A 142 12.75 11.20 -3.55
CA LEU A 142 11.91 10.10 -3.08
C LEU A 142 10.98 10.65 -1.99
N ALA A 143 9.69 10.53 -2.16
CA ALA A 143 8.68 10.93 -1.18
C ALA A 143 7.65 9.82 -1.02
N TRP A 144 7.05 9.75 0.16
CA TRP A 144 6.04 8.73 0.48
C TRP A 144 5.02 9.31 1.44
N ARG A 145 3.91 8.60 1.59
CA ARG A 145 2.99 8.81 2.68
C ARG A 145 3.44 8.00 3.88
N ALA A 146 3.83 8.71 4.93
CA ALA A 146 4.22 8.13 6.20
C ALA A 146 3.13 7.21 6.80
N GLY A 147 3.58 6.14 7.45
CA GLY A 147 2.77 5.33 8.35
C GLY A 147 2.15 6.19 9.47
N ARG A 148 0.92 5.87 9.89
CA ARG A 148 0.15 6.65 10.88
C ARG A 148 0.91 6.85 12.20
N GLU A 149 1.73 5.87 12.57
CA GLU A 149 2.42 5.81 13.86
C GLU A 149 3.93 6.07 13.72
N ALA A 150 4.41 6.42 12.53
CA ALA A 150 5.82 6.64 12.30
C ALA A 150 6.35 7.89 13.02
N VAL A 151 7.56 7.78 13.56
CA VAL A 151 8.33 8.89 14.15
C VAL A 151 9.55 9.23 13.29
N SER A 152 10.16 8.21 12.67
CA SER A 152 11.24 8.36 11.69
C SER A 152 11.13 7.30 10.61
N HIS A 153 11.93 7.49 9.57
CA HIS A 153 11.92 6.71 8.34
C HIS A 153 13.33 6.24 8.02
N ASP A 154 13.56 4.92 8.03
CA ASP A 154 14.82 4.36 7.57
C ASP A 154 14.73 4.04 6.08
N ILE A 155 15.61 4.67 5.30
CA ILE A 155 15.60 4.59 3.84
C ILE A 155 16.61 3.54 3.39
N TYR A 156 16.16 2.67 2.50
CA TYR A 156 16.99 1.65 1.89
C TYR A 156 16.97 1.82 0.37
N LEU A 157 18.14 1.73 -0.25
CA LEU A 157 18.33 1.91 -1.69
C LEU A 157 19.26 0.85 -2.26
N GLY A 158 19.03 0.50 -3.53
CA GLY A 158 19.87 -0.45 -4.26
C GLY A 158 19.52 -0.53 -5.75
N THR A 159 20.27 -1.36 -6.48
CA THR A 159 20.01 -1.69 -7.90
C THR A 159 19.50 -3.12 -8.08
N ASP A 160 19.34 -3.86 -6.99
CA ASP A 160 18.67 -5.17 -6.93
C ASP A 160 17.58 -5.11 -5.84
N ALA A 161 16.36 -5.48 -6.19
CA ALA A 161 15.23 -5.52 -5.26
C ALA A 161 15.45 -6.44 -4.06
N ASN A 162 16.36 -7.43 -4.17
CA ASN A 162 16.66 -8.39 -3.10
C ASN A 162 17.85 -7.97 -2.22
N ASP A 163 18.55 -6.89 -2.58
CA ASP A 163 19.75 -6.41 -1.89
C ASP A 163 19.72 -4.88 -1.79
N LEU A 164 18.91 -4.39 -0.84
CA LEU A 164 18.83 -2.97 -0.51
C LEU A 164 19.72 -2.65 0.68
N THR A 165 20.45 -1.55 0.57
CA THR A 165 21.36 -1.07 1.61
C THR A 165 20.72 0.08 2.37
N PHE A 166 20.87 0.10 3.69
CA PHE A 166 20.49 1.25 4.51
C PHE A 166 21.33 2.47 4.10
N VAL A 167 20.67 3.59 3.83
CA VAL A 167 21.34 4.82 3.38
C VAL A 167 21.24 5.91 4.43
N ASP A 168 20.05 6.16 4.98
CA ASP A 168 19.84 7.24 5.93
C ASP A 168 18.58 7.05 6.77
N THR A 169 18.46 7.84 7.84
CA THR A 169 17.24 7.99 8.64
C THR A 169 16.78 9.45 8.61
N THR A 170 15.51 9.67 8.29
CA THR A 170 14.90 11.01 8.24
C THR A 170 13.62 11.09 9.09
N THR A 171 13.25 12.30 9.49
CA THR A 171 11.94 12.59 10.12
C THR A 171 10.94 13.17 9.14
N GLU A 172 11.39 13.59 7.96
CA GLU A 172 10.54 14.08 6.88
C GLU A 172 10.15 12.92 5.97
N ALA A 173 8.94 12.92 5.42
CA ALA A 173 8.48 11.88 4.49
C ALA A 173 9.02 12.07 3.06
N SER A 174 10.26 12.57 2.95
CA SER A 174 11.01 12.66 1.70
C SER A 174 12.52 12.56 1.92
N TYR A 175 13.22 12.20 0.84
CA TYR A 175 14.66 12.04 0.77
C TYR A 175 15.15 12.32 -0.65
N SER A 176 16.07 13.27 -0.82
CA SER A 176 16.67 13.59 -2.12
C SER A 176 18.02 12.89 -2.29
N ALA A 177 18.22 12.27 -3.44
CA ALA A 177 19.49 11.64 -3.79
C ALA A 177 19.79 11.76 -5.28
N SER A 178 21.07 11.58 -5.62
CA SER A 178 21.56 11.59 -6.99
C SER A 178 21.75 10.15 -7.48
N PHE A 179 21.30 9.88 -8.70
CA PHE A 179 21.28 8.57 -9.34
C PHE A 179 21.96 8.64 -10.72
N ASP A 180 22.64 7.57 -11.12
CA ASP A 180 23.16 7.48 -12.48
C ASP A 180 22.01 7.35 -13.48
N LEU A 181 22.21 7.91 -14.68
CA LEU A 181 21.31 7.77 -15.83
C LEU A 181 21.31 6.33 -16.37
N ALA A 182 20.27 5.96 -17.12
CA ALA A 182 20.07 4.62 -17.68
C ALA A 182 20.04 3.48 -16.64
N GLY A 183 19.62 3.75 -15.41
CA GLY A 183 19.56 2.79 -14.32
C GLY A 183 18.14 2.49 -13.87
N THR A 184 17.95 1.30 -13.27
CA THR A 184 16.75 0.98 -12.48
C THR A 184 17.18 0.88 -11.02
N TYR A 185 16.46 1.61 -10.16
CA TYR A 185 16.73 1.70 -8.74
C TYR A 185 15.53 1.18 -7.97
N TYR A 186 15.84 0.51 -6.86
CA TYR A 186 14.88 -0.04 -5.93
C TYR A 186 15.07 0.63 -4.59
N TRP A 187 13.96 0.87 -3.92
CA TRP A 187 13.96 1.52 -2.63
C TRP A 187 12.78 1.07 -1.79
N LEU A 188 12.97 1.10 -0.48
CA LEU A 188 11.89 0.94 0.47
C LEU A 188 12.12 1.88 1.63
N VAL A 189 11.06 2.12 2.39
CA VAL A 189 11.12 2.91 3.62
C VAL A 189 10.56 2.07 4.76
N ASN A 190 11.37 1.86 5.79
CA ASN A 190 10.90 1.28 7.04
C ASN A 190 10.42 2.40 7.96
N GLU A 191 9.20 2.25 8.46
CA GLU A 191 8.62 3.18 9.43
C GLU A 191 9.04 2.78 10.84
N VAL A 192 9.60 3.72 11.60
CA VAL A 192 10.18 3.45 12.91
C VAL A 192 9.47 4.26 13.99
N ASN A 193 9.12 3.58 15.08
CA ASN A 193 8.64 4.17 16.32
C ASN A 193 8.91 3.24 17.51
N ASP A 194 9.92 3.58 18.31
CA ASP A 194 10.33 2.78 19.49
C ASP A 194 9.27 2.70 20.61
N ALA A 195 8.23 3.55 20.57
CA ALA A 195 7.13 3.51 21.54
C ALA A 195 6.03 2.50 21.17
N GLU A 196 6.02 1.99 19.94
CA GLU A 196 5.02 1.05 19.43
C GLU A 196 5.60 -0.36 19.28
N ILE A 197 4.71 -1.36 19.16
CA ILE A 197 5.07 -2.74 18.88
C ILE A 197 4.37 -3.16 17.58
N PRO A 198 5.09 -3.65 16.55
CA PRO A 198 6.55 -3.67 16.45
C PRO A 198 7.14 -2.26 16.36
N THR A 199 8.40 -2.10 16.76
CA THR A 199 9.12 -0.82 16.72
C THR A 199 9.44 -0.37 15.29
N THR A 200 9.40 -1.31 14.34
CA THR A 200 9.70 -1.07 12.93
C THR A 200 8.69 -1.80 12.06
N TRP A 201 8.12 -1.08 11.10
CA TRP A 201 7.27 -1.62 10.06
C TRP A 201 7.98 -1.54 8.73
N GLN A 202 8.25 -2.69 8.13
CA GLN A 202 8.88 -2.73 6.82
C GLN A 202 7.93 -2.17 5.75
N GLY A 203 8.43 -1.32 4.86
CA GLY A 203 7.67 -0.83 3.70
C GLY A 203 7.54 -1.87 2.60
N ASP A 204 6.90 -1.48 1.51
CA ASP A 204 6.98 -2.21 0.25
C ASP A 204 8.22 -1.78 -0.53
N ILE A 205 8.72 -2.66 -1.41
CA ILE A 205 9.81 -2.32 -2.33
C ILE A 205 9.20 -1.65 -3.55
N TRP A 206 9.66 -0.44 -3.84
CA TRP A 206 9.30 0.33 -5.01
C TRP A 206 10.49 0.48 -5.95
N SER A 207 10.19 0.76 -7.21
CA SER A 207 11.18 0.93 -8.25
C SER A 207 10.93 2.17 -9.09
N PHE A 208 12.00 2.72 -9.66
CA PHE A 208 11.92 3.69 -10.74
C PHE A 208 13.14 3.54 -11.64
N SER A 209 13.10 4.11 -12.84
CA SER A 209 14.23 4.13 -13.76
C SER A 209 14.58 5.56 -14.16
N THR A 210 15.85 5.81 -14.48
CA THR A 210 16.34 7.09 -15.00
C THR A 210 16.49 7.02 -16.51
N ARG A 211 16.17 8.09 -17.24
CA ARG A 211 16.38 8.13 -18.70
C ARG A 211 17.87 8.02 -19.05
N GLU A 212 18.15 7.47 -20.23
CA GLU A 212 19.53 7.30 -20.72
C GLU A 212 20.22 8.64 -21.01
N TYR A 213 19.45 9.65 -21.36
CA TYR A 213 19.93 10.98 -21.65
C TYR A 213 18.97 12.03 -21.11
N LEU A 214 19.51 13.21 -20.81
CA LEU A 214 18.74 14.40 -20.53
C LEU A 214 18.75 15.26 -21.78
N VAL A 215 17.57 15.60 -22.29
CA VAL A 215 17.45 16.66 -23.32
C VAL A 215 17.67 17.98 -22.61
N VAL A 216 18.89 18.49 -22.70
CA VAL A 216 19.22 19.83 -22.18
C VAL A 216 18.62 20.90 -23.08
N ASP A 217 18.64 20.67 -24.40
CA ASP A 217 18.03 21.55 -25.39
C ASP A 217 17.80 20.83 -26.73
N ASP A 218 16.83 21.28 -27.50
CA ASP A 218 16.59 20.84 -28.87
C ASP A 218 17.36 21.75 -29.84
N PHE A 219 18.63 21.40 -30.08
CA PHE A 219 19.50 22.17 -30.97
C PHE A 219 18.96 22.30 -32.41
N GLU A 220 18.10 21.38 -32.85
CA GLU A 220 17.51 21.41 -34.19
C GLU A 220 16.32 22.38 -34.28
N SER A 221 15.81 22.88 -33.15
CA SER A 221 14.80 23.94 -33.12
C SER A 221 15.35 25.30 -33.53
N TYR A 222 16.67 25.46 -33.52
CA TYR A 222 17.32 26.71 -33.89
C TYR A 222 17.42 26.87 -35.41
N ASP A 223 17.14 28.08 -35.90
CA ASP A 223 17.22 28.43 -37.31
C ASP A 223 18.03 29.71 -37.55
N SER A 224 18.28 30.02 -38.83
CA SER A 224 18.96 31.27 -39.22
C SER A 224 18.05 32.50 -39.26
N ALA A 225 16.75 32.33 -39.00
CA ALA A 225 15.73 33.38 -39.11
C ALA A 225 15.42 33.98 -37.74
N GLU A 226 14.36 33.51 -37.08
CA GLU A 226 13.81 34.11 -35.87
C GLU A 226 14.26 33.36 -34.60
N ASN A 227 14.71 32.11 -34.70
CA ASN A 227 15.13 31.30 -33.55
C ASN A 227 16.62 30.95 -33.59
N ARG A 228 17.49 31.97 -33.58
CA ARG A 228 18.95 31.76 -33.68
C ARG A 228 19.58 31.34 -32.35
N ILE A 229 20.48 30.36 -32.40
CA ILE A 229 21.15 29.79 -31.22
C ILE A 229 21.84 30.82 -30.30
N TRP A 230 22.47 31.88 -30.84
CA TRP A 230 23.16 32.90 -30.02
C TRP A 230 22.22 33.80 -29.21
N TYR A 231 20.91 33.78 -29.48
CA TYR A 231 19.93 34.44 -28.63
C TYR A 231 19.68 33.65 -27.33
N ALA A 232 19.71 32.32 -27.38
CA ALA A 232 19.51 31.44 -26.24
C ALA A 232 20.83 31.09 -25.53
N TRP A 233 21.83 30.65 -26.28
CA TRP A 233 23.14 30.25 -25.77
C TRP A 233 24.12 31.42 -25.84
N LYS A 234 24.48 31.96 -24.67
CA LYS A 234 25.60 32.91 -24.56
C LYS A 234 26.89 32.10 -24.50
N ASP A 235 27.54 31.94 -25.64
CA ASP A 235 28.84 31.26 -25.77
C ASP A 235 30.02 32.10 -25.23
N GLY A 236 29.75 33.35 -24.84
CA GLY A 236 30.72 34.31 -24.34
C GLY A 236 31.10 35.39 -25.34
N LEU A 237 30.83 35.19 -26.64
CA LEU A 237 30.96 36.24 -27.65
C LEU A 237 29.72 37.15 -27.63
N GLY A 238 29.96 38.45 -27.64
CA GLY A 238 28.90 39.45 -27.71
C GLY A 238 28.16 39.43 -29.05
N TYR A 239 26.94 39.98 -29.08
CA TYR A 239 26.20 40.24 -30.30
C TYR A 239 25.50 41.59 -30.24
N GLY A 240 25.16 42.12 -31.42
CA GLY A 240 24.51 43.42 -31.57
C GLY A 240 25.50 44.59 -31.47
N MET A 241 24.98 45.79 -31.68
CA MET A 241 25.73 47.04 -31.49
C MET A 241 25.42 47.58 -30.10
N GLN A 242 26.44 48.08 -29.41
CA GLN A 242 26.26 48.72 -28.10
C GLN A 242 25.17 49.79 -28.21
N ASP A 243 24.22 49.74 -27.26
CA ASP A 243 23.04 50.62 -27.17
C ASP A 243 21.94 50.40 -28.23
N VAL A 244 21.99 49.31 -29.00
CA VAL A 244 20.94 48.92 -29.96
C VAL A 244 20.37 47.53 -29.62
N PRO A 245 19.14 47.43 -29.07
CA PRO A 245 18.52 46.14 -28.76
C PRO A 245 18.20 45.30 -30.01
N PRO A 246 18.41 43.96 -29.98
CA PRO A 246 19.01 43.19 -28.88
C PRO A 246 20.55 43.21 -28.91
N TYR A 247 21.17 43.60 -27.79
CA TYR A 247 22.63 43.65 -27.59
C TYR A 247 23.05 42.86 -26.35
N TYR A 248 24.18 42.14 -26.44
CA TYR A 248 24.87 41.47 -25.34
C TYR A 248 26.38 41.65 -25.52
N ALA A 249 27.09 42.08 -24.48
CA ALA A 249 28.51 42.43 -24.58
C ALA A 249 29.46 41.22 -24.64
N GLY A 250 28.97 40.00 -24.43
CA GLY A 250 29.80 38.84 -24.17
C GLY A 250 30.20 38.72 -22.69
N ASN A 251 30.93 37.67 -22.33
CA ASN A 251 31.45 37.45 -20.97
C ASN A 251 32.97 37.75 -20.85
N GLY A 252 33.61 38.18 -21.95
CA GLY A 252 35.02 38.57 -21.98
C GLY A 252 36.02 37.42 -22.13
N THR A 253 35.59 36.22 -22.55
CA THR A 253 36.47 35.10 -22.94
C THR A 253 36.75 35.04 -24.42
#